data_AF-A0A9P6PZ06-F1
#
_entry.id   AF-A0A9P6PZ06-F1
#
_cell.length_a   1.000
_cell.length_b   1.000
_cell.length_c   1.000
_cell.angle_alpha   90.00
_cell.angle_beta   90.00
_cell.angle_gamma   90.00
#
_symmetry.space_group_name_H-M   'P 1'
#
loop_
_entity.id
_entity.type
_entity.pdbx_description
1 polymer ?
#
loop_
_entity_poly.entity_id
_entity_poly.type
_entity_poly.pdbx_seq_one_letter_code
_entity_poly.pdbx_strand_id
1 'polypeptide(L)'
;MTEKSNNQPMQLKNKILIAIVVLVVAAGVAIGIVFGLKSQNATNGQNIKSGFNAELSEPVGHSGNNGMPPKLTNGTMINGVLFPFYVLDGPTPEPVTIPGTVYTNCKVPGTFSVSFDDGPSKHTPALLDLLEKENITVTFFVNGNNGGCIYQRKEILQRAYKSGHQI
;
A
#
# COMPACT_ATOMS: atom_id res chain seq x y z
N MET A 1 62.83 -7.15 -0.74
CA MET A 1 61.55 -7.81 -0.43
C MET A 1 60.88 -8.15 -1.75
N THR A 2 60.87 -9.42 -2.15
CA THR A 2 60.22 -9.86 -3.40
C THR A 2 58.84 -10.43 -3.08
N GLU A 3 57.81 -9.76 -3.59
CA GLU A 3 56.42 -10.16 -3.50
C GLU A 3 56.19 -11.40 -4.39
N LYS A 4 55.90 -12.55 -3.78
CA LYS A 4 55.52 -13.76 -4.52
C LYS A 4 54.06 -13.59 -4.98
N SER A 5 53.88 -13.32 -6.28
CA SER A 5 52.58 -13.40 -6.95
C SER A 5 52.04 -14.83 -6.82
N ASN A 6 50.97 -14.97 -6.05
CA ASN A 6 50.35 -16.25 -5.75
C ASN A 6 49.31 -16.62 -6.82
N ASN A 7 49.80 -16.89 -8.03
CA ASN A 7 48.97 -17.35 -9.14
C ASN A 7 48.76 -18.87 -9.04
N GLN A 8 47.86 -19.29 -8.16
CA GLN A 8 47.44 -20.69 -8.07
C GLN A 8 46.62 -21.06 -9.31
N PRO A 9 46.90 -22.19 -9.99
CA PRO A 9 46.16 -22.58 -11.18
C PRO A 9 44.71 -22.84 -10.83
N MET A 10 43.81 -22.04 -11.41
CA MET A 10 42.38 -22.16 -11.19
C MET A 10 41.90 -23.57 -11.59
N GLN A 11 41.30 -24.28 -10.64
CA GLN A 11 40.83 -25.66 -10.83
C GLN A 11 39.87 -25.75 -12.03
N LEU A 12 39.93 -26.83 -12.80
CA LEU A 12 39.15 -27.00 -14.05
C LEU A 12 37.64 -26.80 -13.83
N LYS A 13 37.12 -27.22 -12.67
CA LYS A 13 35.72 -27.00 -12.26
C LYS A 13 35.37 -25.51 -12.16
N ASN A 14 36.28 -24.69 -11.68
CA ASN A 14 36.08 -23.23 -11.54
C ASN A 14 36.13 -22.54 -12.91
N LYS A 15 36.98 -23.02 -13.83
CA LYS A 15 37.03 -22.51 -15.22
C LYS A 15 35.73 -22.79 -15.97
N ILE A 16 35.17 -24.00 -15.82
CA ILE A 16 33.89 -24.37 -16.43
C ILE A 16 32.74 -23.55 -15.84
N LEU A 17 32.71 -23.38 -14.51
CA LEU A 17 31.68 -22.58 -13.85
C LEU A 17 31.68 -21.12 -14.31
N ILE A 18 32.86 -20.50 -14.40
CA ILE A 18 33.00 -19.12 -14.90
C ILE A 18 32.57 -19.02 -16.35
N ALA A 19 32.94 -19.99 -17.20
CA ALA A 19 32.52 -20.00 -18.61
C ALA A 19 30.99 -20.08 -18.76
N ILE A 20 30.30 -20.89 -17.95
CA ILE A 20 28.82 -21.00 -17.97
C ILE A 20 28.17 -19.69 -17.53
N VAL A 21 28.65 -19.08 -16.43
CA VAL A 21 28.11 -17.80 -15.93
C VAL A 21 28.27 -16.70 -16.97
N VAL A 22 29.44 -16.60 -17.60
CA VAL A 22 29.69 -15.60 -18.67
C VAL A 22 28.76 -15.82 -19.87
N LEU A 23 28.51 -17.07 -20.26
CA LEU A 23 27.63 -17.42 -21.39
C LEU A 23 26.16 -17.05 -21.10
N VAL A 24 25.68 -17.33 -19.89
CA VAL A 24 24.29 -16.99 -19.47
C VAL A 24 24.08 -15.48 -19.39
N VAL A 25 25.06 -14.73 -18.86
CA VAL A 25 24.98 -13.27 -18.78
C VAL A 25 25.01 -12.65 -20.18
N ALA A 26 25.89 -13.11 -21.07
CA ALA A 26 25.96 -12.60 -22.44
C ALA A 26 24.67 -12.88 -23.23
N ALA A 27 24.07 -14.06 -23.08
CA ALA A 27 22.79 -14.40 -23.72
C ALA A 27 21.62 -13.57 -23.15
N GLY A 28 21.58 -13.34 -21.83
CA GLY A 28 20.52 -12.54 -21.19
C GLY A 28 20.52 -11.07 -21.60
N VAL A 29 21.70 -10.46 -21.77
CA VAL A 29 21.83 -9.06 -22.24
C VAL A 29 21.35 -8.90 -23.68
N ALA A 30 21.61 -9.88 -24.56
CA ALA A 30 21.15 -9.84 -25.95
C ALA A 30 19.61 -9.90 -26.08
N ILE A 31 18.94 -10.68 -25.23
CA ILE A 31 17.48 -10.83 -25.23
C ILE A 31 16.78 -9.56 -24.71
N GLY A 32 17.34 -8.92 -23.68
CA GLY A 32 16.79 -7.68 -23.10
C GLY A 32 16.77 -6.49 -24.08
N ILE A 33 17.78 -6.37 -24.94
CA ILE A 33 17.88 -5.27 -25.93
C ILE A 33 16.86 -5.44 -27.07
N VAL A 34 16.62 -6.67 -27.54
CA VAL A 34 15.67 -6.93 -28.63
C VAL A 34 14.22 -6.73 -28.19
N PHE A 35 13.88 -7.07 -26.93
CA PHE A 35 12.52 -6.88 -26.40
C PHE A 35 12.26 -5.44 -25.93
N GLY A 36 13.29 -4.70 -25.49
CA GLY A 36 13.16 -3.32 -25.00
C GLY A 36 12.91 -2.26 -26.08
N LEU A 37 13.29 -2.51 -27.34
CA LEU A 37 13.17 -1.51 -28.43
C LEU A 37 11.82 -1.51 -29.15
N LYS A 38 10.90 -2.45 -28.85
CA LYS A 38 9.62 -2.56 -29.57
C LYS A 38 8.40 -2.00 -28.82
N SER A 39 8.59 -1.35 -27.67
CA SER A 39 7.48 -0.88 -26.82
C SER A 39 7.53 0.62 -26.53
N GLN A 40 7.54 1.45 -27.56
CA GLN A 40 7.14 2.88 -27.47
C GLN A 40 6.53 3.32 -28.81
N ASN A 41 5.30 2.88 -29.10
CA ASN A 41 4.47 3.50 -30.14
C ASN A 41 3.00 3.10 -29.99
N ALA A 42 2.19 3.93 -29.28
CA ALA A 42 0.77 4.20 -29.59
C ALA A 42 0.14 5.19 -28.58
N THR A 43 -0.23 6.37 -29.11
CA THR A 43 -1.31 7.33 -28.72
C THR A 43 -1.28 7.89 -27.29
N ASN A 44 -0.88 9.13 -27.01
CA ASN A 44 -1.43 10.44 -27.42
C ASN A 44 -2.97 10.50 -27.53
N GLY A 45 -3.59 11.14 -26.54
CA GLY A 45 -4.88 11.82 -26.67
C GLY A 45 -6.02 11.27 -25.81
N GLN A 46 -6.15 11.71 -24.56
CA GLN A 46 -7.47 11.86 -23.92
C GLN A 46 -7.54 13.14 -23.07
N ASN A 47 -8.34 14.07 -23.59
CA ASN A 47 -8.90 15.20 -22.87
C ASN A 47 -9.71 14.68 -21.68
N ILE A 48 -9.30 14.98 -20.45
CA ILE A 48 -10.17 14.77 -19.28
C ILE A 48 -11.17 15.91 -19.24
N LYS A 49 -12.26 15.76 -19.99
CA LYS A 49 -13.49 16.49 -19.74
C LYS A 49 -14.12 15.91 -18.47
N SER A 50 -14.36 16.82 -17.54
CA SER A 50 -15.28 16.70 -16.41
C SER A 50 -16.53 15.89 -16.74
N GLY A 51 -16.77 14.82 -15.99
CA GLY A 51 -18.00 14.05 -16.09
C GLY A 51 -17.83 12.62 -15.61
N PHE A 52 -17.64 12.41 -14.31
CA PHE A 52 -17.92 11.13 -13.70
C PHE A 52 -19.14 11.30 -12.80
N ASN A 53 -20.31 11.00 -13.37
CA ASN A 53 -21.46 10.62 -12.57
C ASN A 53 -21.09 9.29 -11.93
N ALA A 54 -20.71 9.33 -10.66
CA ALA A 54 -20.64 8.13 -9.85
C ALA A 54 -22.07 7.67 -9.60
N GLU A 55 -22.60 6.90 -10.56
CA GLU A 55 -23.63 5.92 -10.25
C GLU A 55 -23.05 5.01 -9.16
N LEU A 56 -23.74 4.91 -8.04
CA LEU A 56 -23.39 4.03 -6.91
C LEU A 56 -23.51 2.58 -7.36
N SER A 57 -22.49 2.07 -8.06
CA SER A 57 -22.27 0.64 -8.17
C SER A 57 -21.52 0.21 -6.91
N GLU A 58 -22.20 -0.57 -6.06
CA GLU A 58 -21.62 -1.23 -4.90
C GLU A 58 -20.39 -2.06 -5.30
N PRO A 59 -19.25 -1.97 -4.57
CA PRO A 59 -18.23 -2.99 -4.65
C PRO A 59 -18.45 -4.05 -3.58
N VAL A 60 -18.91 -5.20 -4.07
CA VAL A 60 -18.49 -6.59 -3.78
C VAL A 60 -18.14 -6.91 -2.32
N GLY A 61 -19.00 -7.73 -1.70
CA GLY A 61 -18.80 -8.26 -0.37
C GLY A 61 -17.54 -9.12 -0.24
N HIS A 62 -16.60 -8.66 0.57
CA HIS A 62 -15.57 -9.51 1.16
C HIS A 62 -16.21 -10.38 2.25
N SER A 63 -16.42 -11.65 1.92
CA SER A 63 -16.76 -12.69 2.90
C SER A 63 -15.55 -12.94 3.81
N GLY A 64 -15.55 -12.28 4.98
CA GLY A 64 -14.55 -12.49 6.03
C GLY A 64 -15.06 -12.00 7.39
N ASN A 65 -15.79 -12.87 8.10
CA ASN A 65 -16.12 -12.84 9.53
C ASN A 65 -16.82 -11.59 10.10
N ASN A 66 -18.16 -11.65 10.12
CA ASN A 66 -19.12 -11.05 11.07
C ASN A 66 -18.72 -9.75 11.79
N GLY A 67 -18.61 -8.65 11.04
CA GLY A 67 -18.90 -7.31 11.54
C GLY A 67 -20.10 -6.76 10.78
N MET A 68 -21.27 -6.70 11.41
CA MET A 68 -22.44 -6.02 10.84
C MET A 68 -22.02 -4.57 10.52
N PRO A 69 -22.28 -4.02 9.31
CA PRO A 69 -22.04 -2.60 9.07
C PRO A 69 -22.84 -1.79 10.10
N PRO A 70 -22.22 -0.81 10.80
CA PRO A 70 -22.91 -0.06 11.83
C PRO A 70 -24.12 0.65 11.20
N LYS A 71 -25.31 0.38 11.76
CA LYS A 71 -26.54 1.01 11.29
C LYS A 71 -26.43 2.51 11.49
N LEU A 72 -26.58 3.26 10.40
CA LEU A 72 -26.70 4.72 10.45
C LEU A 72 -27.99 5.05 11.20
N THR A 73 -27.89 5.71 12.35
CA THR A 73 -29.05 6.27 13.06
C THR A 73 -28.94 7.80 13.11
N ASN A 74 -30.05 8.46 13.43
CA ASN A 74 -30.11 9.92 13.50
C ASN A 74 -29.13 10.41 14.57
N GLY A 75 -28.02 10.99 14.13
CA GLY A 75 -26.90 11.43 14.96
C GLY A 75 -27.25 12.52 15.97
N THR A 76 -26.25 12.92 16.75
CA THR A 76 -26.40 13.98 17.77
C THR A 76 -26.04 15.34 17.18
N MET A 77 -26.89 16.33 17.40
CA MET A 77 -26.62 17.72 17.05
C MET A 77 -25.76 18.38 18.15
N ILE A 78 -24.55 18.84 17.82
CA ILE A 78 -23.78 19.76 18.69
C ILE A 78 -23.54 21.06 17.94
N ASN A 79 -23.92 22.19 18.53
CA ASN A 79 -23.78 23.53 17.94
C ASN A 79 -24.30 23.63 16.49
N GLY A 80 -25.40 22.94 16.18
CA GLY A 80 -26.01 22.94 14.84
C GLY A 80 -25.39 21.98 13.82
N VAL A 81 -24.42 21.16 14.22
CA VAL A 81 -23.78 20.16 13.35
C VAL A 81 -24.20 18.76 13.75
N LEU A 82 -24.72 17.98 12.79
CA LEU A 82 -25.12 16.59 12.97
C LEU A 82 -23.90 15.67 12.93
N PHE A 83 -23.55 15.05 14.05
CA PHE A 83 -22.54 14.01 14.10
C PHE A 83 -23.24 12.65 14.07
N PRO A 84 -23.14 11.86 12.99
CA PRO A 84 -23.62 10.49 13.02
C PRO A 84 -22.79 9.73 14.06
N PHE A 85 -23.42 9.37 15.18
CA PHE A 85 -22.83 8.40 16.10
C PHE A 85 -22.98 7.02 15.46
N TYR A 86 -21.86 6.34 15.25
CA TYR A 86 -21.91 4.89 15.10
C TYR A 86 -22.25 4.35 16.49
N VAL A 87 -23.46 3.82 16.65
CA VAL A 87 -23.78 3.05 17.85
C VAL A 87 -23.09 1.70 17.70
N LEU A 88 -22.05 1.47 18.50
CA LEU A 88 -21.46 0.16 18.67
C LEU A 88 -22.43 -0.62 19.56
N ASP A 89 -23.52 -1.15 18.99
CA ASP A 89 -24.52 -1.99 19.68
C ASP A 89 -23.95 -3.38 20.02
N GLY A 90 -22.79 -3.40 20.68
CA GLY A 90 -22.15 -4.58 21.26
C GLY A 90 -21.56 -4.22 22.62
N PRO A 91 -21.19 -5.21 23.45
CA PRO A 91 -20.35 -4.92 24.61
C PRO A 91 -19.16 -4.10 24.11
N THR A 92 -18.92 -2.94 24.72
CA THR A 92 -17.72 -2.16 24.44
C THR A 92 -16.55 -3.14 24.55
N PRO A 93 -15.80 -3.42 23.47
CA PRO A 93 -14.64 -4.29 23.61
C PRO A 93 -13.80 -3.67 24.73
N GLU A 94 -13.55 -4.46 25.78
CA GLU A 94 -12.58 -4.15 26.83
C GLU A 94 -11.39 -3.44 26.16
N PRO A 95 -10.91 -2.29 26.67
CA PRO A 95 -9.80 -1.58 26.06
C PRO A 95 -8.67 -2.58 25.79
N VAL A 96 -8.49 -2.95 24.51
CA VAL A 96 -7.54 -4.00 24.12
C VAL A 96 -6.08 -3.53 24.31
N THR A 97 -5.93 -2.28 24.75
CA THR A 97 -4.67 -1.57 24.91
C THR A 97 -4.66 -0.78 26.22
N ILE A 98 -3.61 -0.99 27.01
CA ILE A 98 -3.28 -0.13 28.13
C ILE A 98 -2.68 1.14 27.51
N PRO A 99 -3.27 2.33 27.71
CA PRO A 99 -2.74 3.58 27.17
C PRO A 99 -1.25 3.74 27.48
N GLY A 100 -0.46 4.19 26.50
CA GLY A 100 0.99 4.36 26.65
C GLY A 100 1.82 3.08 26.49
N THR A 101 1.22 1.94 26.15
CA THR A 101 1.97 0.73 25.80
C THR A 101 2.54 0.82 24.40
N VAL A 102 3.82 0.48 24.25
CA VAL A 102 4.47 0.37 22.94
C VAL A 102 4.19 -1.00 22.34
N TYR A 103 3.61 -1.03 21.15
CA TYR A 103 3.38 -2.25 20.38
C TYR A 103 4.38 -2.36 19.24
N THR A 104 5.14 -3.44 19.22
CA THR A 104 6.16 -3.71 18.18
C THR A 104 5.89 -4.99 17.41
N ASN A 105 4.90 -5.79 17.80
CA ASN A 105 4.59 -7.09 17.21
C ASN A 105 3.08 -7.26 17.00
N CYS A 106 2.72 -8.02 15.96
CA CYS A 106 1.34 -8.48 15.77
C CYS A 106 0.97 -9.52 16.83
N LYS A 107 -0.29 -9.49 17.29
CA LYS A 107 -0.79 -10.50 18.26
C LYS A 107 -1.09 -11.85 17.61
N VAL A 108 -1.47 -11.84 16.33
CA VAL A 108 -1.81 -13.06 15.58
C VAL A 108 -0.54 -13.63 14.92
N PRO A 109 -0.14 -14.88 15.22
CA PRO A 109 1.04 -15.48 14.60
C PRO A 109 0.95 -15.56 13.07
N GLY A 110 2.08 -15.38 12.39
CA GLY A 110 2.15 -15.46 10.92
C GLY A 110 1.51 -14.28 10.18
N THR A 111 1.19 -13.19 10.88
CA THR A 111 0.67 -11.96 10.28
C THR A 111 1.69 -10.85 10.31
N PHE A 112 1.53 -9.89 9.42
CA PHE A 112 2.26 -8.62 9.41
C PHE A 112 1.27 -7.47 9.26
N SER A 113 1.68 -6.28 9.71
CA SER A 113 0.94 -5.04 9.50
C SER A 113 1.83 -4.06 8.75
N VAL A 114 1.27 -3.40 7.74
CA VAL A 114 1.94 -2.31 7.03
C VAL A 114 1.29 -1.01 7.46
N SER A 115 2.10 -0.05 7.88
CA SER A 115 1.64 1.29 8.22
C SER A 115 2.37 2.38 7.44
N PHE A 116 1.68 3.49 7.22
CA PHE A 116 2.23 4.69 6.61
C PHE A 116 2.00 5.89 7.54
N ASP A 117 3.08 6.60 7.87
CA ASP A 117 3.07 7.74 8.77
C ASP A 117 2.98 9.07 8.00
N ASP A 118 2.74 10.16 8.73
CA ASP A 118 2.82 11.56 8.26
C ASP A 118 1.81 11.99 7.18
N GLY A 119 0.90 11.10 6.78
CA GLY A 119 -0.05 11.32 5.70
C GLY A 119 -1.30 12.14 6.10
N PRO A 120 -2.20 12.41 5.12
CA PRO A 120 -2.06 12.08 3.70
C PRO A 120 -1.19 13.09 2.93
N SER A 121 -0.51 12.62 1.88
CA SER A 121 0.29 13.46 0.99
C SER A 121 -0.26 13.46 -0.44
N LYS A 122 0.44 14.14 -1.36
CA LYS A 122 0.12 14.10 -2.80
C LYS A 122 0.29 12.70 -3.42
N HIS A 123 1.01 11.79 -2.76
CA HIS A 123 1.26 10.44 -3.24
C HIS A 123 0.24 9.42 -2.73
N THR A 124 -0.50 9.74 -1.66
CA THR A 124 -1.48 8.83 -1.05
C THR A 124 -2.55 8.35 -2.04
N PRO A 125 -3.08 9.15 -2.98
CA PRO A 125 -4.05 8.64 -3.95
C PRO A 125 -3.53 7.48 -4.82
N ALA A 126 -2.30 7.61 -5.35
CA ALA A 126 -1.69 6.55 -6.16
C ALA A 126 -1.35 5.30 -5.33
N LEU A 127 -1.00 5.50 -4.05
CA LEU A 127 -0.83 4.40 -3.10
C LEU A 127 -2.16 3.66 -2.87
N LEU A 128 -3.27 4.38 -2.69
CA LEU A 128 -4.60 3.77 -2.54
C LEU A 128 -5.01 2.99 -3.79
N ASP A 129 -4.72 3.50 -4.99
CA ASP A 129 -4.98 2.77 -6.25
C ASP A 129 -4.21 1.43 -6.29
N LEU A 130 -2.95 1.44 -5.85
CA LEU A 130 -2.12 0.23 -5.79
C LEU A 130 -2.64 -0.76 -4.74
N LEU A 131 -2.96 -0.28 -3.54
CA LEU A 131 -3.47 -1.12 -2.45
C LEU A 131 -4.80 -1.78 -2.82
N GLU A 132 -5.69 -1.04 -3.47
CA GLU A 132 -6.97 -1.54 -3.98
C GLU A 132 -6.75 -2.61 -5.06
N LYS A 133 -5.85 -2.36 -6.03
CA LYS A 133 -5.50 -3.31 -7.08
C LYS A 133 -4.96 -4.63 -6.53
N GLU A 134 -4.09 -4.55 -5.52
CA GLU A 134 -3.48 -5.73 -4.90
C GLU A 134 -4.37 -6.34 -3.79
N ASN A 135 -5.53 -5.75 -3.51
CA ASN A 135 -6.46 -6.16 -2.46
C ASN A 135 -5.78 -6.24 -1.07
N ILE A 136 -4.98 -5.22 -0.73
CA ILE A 136 -4.22 -5.12 0.52
C ILE A 136 -4.81 -4.01 1.40
N THR A 137 -5.07 -4.31 2.67
CA THR A 137 -5.45 -3.32 3.69
C THR A 137 -4.26 -2.93 4.57
N VAL A 138 -4.15 -1.64 4.90
CA VAL A 138 -3.04 -1.07 5.70
C VAL A 138 -3.57 -0.10 6.77
N THR A 139 -2.68 0.39 7.62
CA THR A 139 -2.97 1.45 8.61
C THR A 139 -2.29 2.77 8.20
N PHE A 140 -3.00 3.90 8.28
CA PHE A 140 -2.43 5.23 8.06
C PHE A 140 -2.38 5.99 9.38
N PHE A 141 -1.19 6.31 9.88
CA PHE A 141 -1.04 7.23 11.01
C PHE A 141 -0.92 8.66 10.47
N VAL A 142 -1.94 9.48 10.75
CA VAL A 142 -2.15 10.77 10.08
C VAL A 142 -1.88 11.97 10.98
N ASN A 143 -1.44 13.07 10.38
CA ASN A 143 -1.19 14.33 11.09
C ASN A 143 -2.25 15.37 10.77
N GLY A 144 -2.60 16.20 11.75
CA GLY A 144 -3.54 17.31 11.53
C GLY A 144 -2.99 18.42 10.63
N ASN A 145 -1.70 18.75 10.76
CA ASN A 145 -1.02 19.75 9.95
C ASN A 145 0.47 19.41 9.81
N ASN A 146 0.86 18.78 8.70
CA ASN A 146 2.25 18.45 8.39
C ASN A 146 2.45 18.54 6.86
N GLY A 147 2.98 19.67 6.38
CA GLY A 147 3.03 19.95 4.93
C GLY A 147 1.67 20.19 4.25
N GLY A 148 0.62 20.40 5.06
CA GLY A 148 -0.74 20.71 4.62
C GLY A 148 -1.77 20.43 5.70
N CYS A 149 -2.90 21.15 5.67
CA CYS A 149 -3.99 20.95 6.61
C CYS A 149 -4.82 19.70 6.26
N ILE A 150 -5.06 18.83 7.23
CA ILE A 150 -5.79 17.56 7.04
C ILE A 150 -7.17 17.74 6.39
N TYR A 151 -7.86 18.84 6.69
CA TYR A 151 -9.19 19.14 6.13
C TYR A 151 -9.19 19.41 4.63
N GLN A 152 -8.05 19.84 4.07
CA GLN A 152 -7.88 20.02 2.61
C GLN A 152 -7.68 18.69 1.88
N ARG A 153 -7.51 17.58 2.63
CA ARG A 153 -7.26 16.23 2.12
C ARG A 153 -8.31 15.23 2.63
N LYS A 154 -9.44 15.73 3.13
CA LYS A 154 -10.50 14.92 3.75
C LYS A 154 -11.03 13.84 2.80
N GLU A 155 -11.10 14.11 1.51
CA GLU A 155 -11.57 13.17 0.49
C GLU A 155 -10.64 11.94 0.40
N ILE A 156 -9.33 12.13 0.57
CA ILE A 156 -8.34 11.05 0.55
C ILE A 156 -8.52 10.16 1.80
N LEU A 157 -8.73 10.77 2.98
CA LEU A 157 -8.99 10.03 4.22
C LEU A 157 -10.32 9.25 4.16
N GLN A 158 -11.37 9.90 3.66
CA GLN A 158 -12.66 9.25 3.47
C GLN A 158 -12.56 8.09 2.49
N ARG A 159 -11.78 8.22 1.41
CA ARG A 159 -11.49 7.12 0.50
C ARG A 159 -10.76 5.99 1.23
N ALA A 160 -9.67 6.29 1.92
CA ALA A 160 -8.89 5.28 2.63
C ALA A 160 -9.74 4.48 3.63
N TYR A 161 -10.56 5.17 4.43
CA TYR A 161 -11.50 4.55 5.37
C TYR A 161 -12.55 3.68 4.65
N LYS A 162 -13.18 4.21 3.59
CA LYS A 162 -14.19 3.47 2.81
C LYS A 162 -13.61 2.22 2.12
N SER A 163 -12.34 2.25 1.77
CA SER A 163 -11.60 1.10 1.20
C SER A 163 -11.11 0.09 2.27
N GLY A 164 -11.50 0.26 3.53
CA GLY A 164 -11.21 -0.70 4.61
C GLY A 164 -9.84 -0.51 5.27
N HIS A 165 -9.13 0.58 5.00
CA HIS A 165 -7.89 0.90 5.71
C HIS A 165 -8.19 1.48 7.10
N GLN A 166 -7.31 1.21 8.06
CA GLN A 166 -7.37 1.84 9.38
C GLN A 166 -6.75 3.24 9.31
N ILE A 167 -7.34 4.20 10.03
CA ILE A 167 -6.87 5.58 10.21
C ILE A 167 -6.55 5.80 11.68
#